data_AF-A0A420C839-F1
#
_entry.id   AF-A0A420C839-F1
#
_cell.length_a   1.000
_cell.length_b   1.000
_cell.length_c   1.000
_cell.angle_alpha   90.00
_cell.angle_beta   90.00
_cell.angle_gamma   90.00
#
_symmetry.space_group_name_H-M   'P 1'
#
loop_
_entity.id
_entity.type
_entity.pdbx_description
1 polymer ?
#
loop_
_entity_poly.entity_id
_entity_poly.type
_entity_poly.pdbx_seq_one_letter_code
_entity_poly.pdbx_strand_id
1 'polypeptide(L)'
;MSTPSGGMRPGLATAFAVVGFGALAICGLGILSLATGQDVVAVRGLGPVPGAVGFAGAVVAVAAVLASTLRAARPSYAIAALTGVVSLLGYLVGLVGSALFVGVDAARALAAAGGFAVSWFGVLLVVAAAIAGWSAVALVRTRATPPRWAWERDEDE
;
A
#
# COMPACT_ATOMS: atom_id res chain seq x y z
N MET A 1 10.75 -18.63 -33.42
CA MET A 1 11.35 -17.64 -32.49
C MET A 1 10.30 -17.23 -31.48
N SER A 2 10.26 -17.88 -30.32
CA SER A 2 9.33 -17.56 -29.22
C SER A 2 10.08 -16.67 -28.23
N THR A 3 9.75 -15.38 -28.20
CA THR A 3 10.29 -14.45 -27.19
C THR A 3 9.82 -14.90 -25.81
N PRO A 4 10.71 -15.26 -24.86
CA PRO A 4 10.29 -15.57 -23.51
C PRO A 4 9.77 -14.29 -22.86
N SER A 5 8.48 -14.27 -22.53
CA SER A 5 7.82 -13.21 -21.77
C SER A 5 8.34 -13.23 -20.33
N GLY A 6 9.45 -12.55 -20.09
CA GLY A 6 10.26 -12.79 -18.90
C GLY A 6 9.66 -12.36 -17.56
N GLY A 7 8.66 -11.49 -17.50
CA GLY A 7 8.12 -10.94 -16.23
C GLY A 7 6.76 -11.48 -15.82
N MET A 8 6.42 -11.34 -14.53
CA MET A 8 5.09 -11.69 -14.00
C MET A 8 3.98 -10.87 -14.70
N ARG A 9 2.80 -11.48 -14.91
CA ARG A 9 1.64 -10.77 -15.46
C ARG A 9 1.29 -9.56 -14.57
N PRO A 10 1.10 -8.35 -15.13
CA PRO A 10 0.88 -7.13 -14.35
C PRO A 10 -0.26 -7.21 -13.31
N GLY A 11 -1.34 -7.93 -13.64
CA GLY A 11 -2.46 -8.14 -12.71
C GLY A 11 -2.08 -8.95 -11.47
N LEU A 12 -1.27 -9.99 -11.63
CA LEU A 12 -0.80 -10.82 -10.51
C LEU A 12 0.18 -10.04 -9.64
N ALA A 13 1.10 -9.29 -10.27
CA ALA A 13 2.04 -8.43 -9.56
C ALA A 13 1.32 -7.35 -8.74
N THR A 14 0.24 -6.78 -9.28
CA THR A 14 -0.63 -5.84 -8.57
C THR A 14 -1.25 -6.49 -7.35
N ALA A 15 -1.84 -7.68 -7.48
CA ALA A 15 -2.48 -8.38 -6.37
C ALA A 15 -1.49 -8.68 -5.24
N PHE A 16 -0.31 -9.23 -5.56
CA PHE A 16 0.73 -9.51 -4.56
C PHE A 16 1.23 -8.24 -3.88
N ALA A 17 1.45 -7.17 -4.64
CA ALA A 17 1.91 -5.91 -4.08
C ALA A 17 0.86 -5.27 -3.15
N VAL A 18 -0.42 -5.32 -3.51
CA VAL A 18 -1.51 -4.78 -2.68
C VAL A 18 -1.66 -5.58 -1.38
N VAL A 19 -1.60 -6.91 -1.45
CA VAL A 19 -1.63 -7.77 -0.25
C VAL A 19 -0.39 -7.52 0.61
N GLY A 20 0.79 -7.43 0.00
CA GLY A 20 2.04 -7.11 0.69
C GLY A 20 2.01 -5.74 1.35
N PHE A 21 1.47 -4.72 0.69
CA PHE A 21 1.22 -3.40 1.28
C PHE A 21 0.32 -3.50 2.51
N GLY A 22 -0.82 -4.19 2.39
CA GLY A 22 -1.73 -4.40 3.50
C GLY A 22 -1.05 -5.06 4.70
N ALA A 23 -0.32 -6.15 4.46
CA ALA A 23 0.40 -6.88 5.49
C ALA A 23 1.50 -6.04 6.15
N LEU A 24 2.34 -5.36 5.37
CA LEU A 24 3.42 -4.49 5.87
C LEU A 24 2.86 -3.32 6.68
N ALA A 25 1.80 -2.68 6.18
CA ALA A 25 1.18 -1.56 6.87
C ALA A 25 0.52 -2.02 8.17
N ILE A 26 -0.31 -3.06 8.18
CA ILE A 26 -0.98 -3.54 9.40
C ILE A 26 0.06 -3.98 10.45
N CYS A 27 1.07 -4.76 10.05
CA CYS A 27 2.13 -5.21 10.94
C CYS A 27 2.94 -4.02 11.49
N GLY A 28 3.41 -3.14 10.60
CA GLY A 28 4.23 -1.99 10.99
C GLY A 28 3.47 -0.99 11.85
N LEU A 29 2.22 -0.65 11.51
CA LEU A 29 1.36 0.21 12.32
C LEU A 29 1.11 -0.41 13.70
N GLY A 30 0.89 -1.72 13.77
CA GLY A 30 0.71 -2.46 15.03
C GLY A 30 1.95 -2.43 15.92
N ILE A 31 3.13 -2.75 15.35
CA ILE A 31 4.41 -2.68 16.08
C ILE A 31 4.68 -1.26 16.56
N LEU A 32 4.48 -0.27 15.70
CA LEU A 32 4.70 1.13 16.05
C LEU A 32 3.74 1.61 17.15
N SER A 33 2.48 1.16 17.11
CA SER A 33 1.49 1.44 18.15
C SER A 33 1.91 0.84 19.49
N LEU A 34 2.34 -0.43 19.52
CA LEU A 34 2.85 -1.08 20.73
C LEU A 34 4.11 -0.39 21.28
N ALA A 35 5.02 0.02 20.40
CA ALA A 35 6.27 0.66 20.79
C ALA A 35 6.08 2.08 21.32
N THR A 36 5.11 2.82 20.79
CA THR A 36 4.86 4.23 21.18
C THR A 36 3.78 4.38 22.24
N GLY A 37 2.98 3.34 22.48
CA GLY A 37 1.78 3.42 23.31
C GLY A 37 0.75 4.40 22.75
N GLN A 38 0.81 4.69 21.45
CA GLN A 38 -0.11 5.59 20.76
C GLN A 38 -1.05 4.79 19.86
N ASP A 39 -2.29 5.23 19.78
CA ASP A 39 -3.25 4.70 18.81
C ASP A 39 -2.86 5.16 17.40
N VAL A 40 -2.96 4.25 16.43
CA VAL A 40 -2.71 4.54 15.00
C VAL A 40 -3.61 5.68 14.49
N VAL A 41 -4.80 5.82 15.09
CA VAL A 41 -5.73 6.94 14.88
C VAL A 41 -5.98 7.61 16.22
N ALA A 42 -4.97 8.29 16.74
CA ALA A 42 -5.04 9.03 18.00
C ALA A 42 -5.80 10.36 17.85
N VAL A 43 -7.08 10.31 17.45
CA VAL A 43 -7.98 11.45 17.64
C VAL A 43 -9.15 11.05 18.50
N ARG A 44 -9.13 11.57 19.74
CA ARG A 44 -10.23 11.42 20.70
C ARG A 44 -11.55 11.87 20.06
N GLY A 45 -12.49 10.94 19.92
CA GLY A 45 -13.86 11.21 19.47
C GLY A 45 -14.19 10.86 18.02
N LEU A 46 -13.24 10.36 17.21
CA LEU A 46 -13.51 9.98 15.81
C LEU A 46 -14.03 8.55 15.62
N GLY A 47 -13.96 7.70 16.65
CA GLY A 47 -14.35 6.30 16.57
C GLY A 47 -13.45 5.47 15.63
N PRO A 48 -13.67 4.15 15.53
CA PRO A 48 -12.80 3.26 14.73
C PRO A 48 -13.07 3.33 13.22
N VAL A 49 -14.27 3.77 12.81
CA VAL A 49 -14.72 3.72 11.41
C VAL A 49 -13.86 4.58 10.48
N PRO A 50 -13.56 5.86 10.79
CA PRO A 50 -12.83 6.70 9.84
C PRO A 50 -11.41 6.24 9.56
N GLY A 51 -10.75 5.65 10.56
CA GLY A 51 -9.43 5.04 10.40
C GLY A 51 -9.43 3.86 9.45
N ALA A 52 -10.41 2.95 9.60
CA ALA A 52 -10.57 1.80 8.73
C ALA A 52 -10.92 2.22 7.29
N VAL A 53 -11.80 3.21 7.12
CA VAL A 53 -12.16 3.74 5.79
C VAL A 53 -10.99 4.47 5.14
N GLY A 54 -10.20 5.22 5.91
CA GLY A 54 -8.94 5.80 5.44
C GLY A 54 -7.99 4.72 4.92
N PHE A 55 -7.75 3.67 5.71
CA PHE A 55 -6.87 2.58 5.28
C PHE A 55 -7.40 1.86 4.03
N ALA A 56 -8.70 1.60 3.96
CA ALA A 56 -9.33 1.05 2.76
C ALA A 56 -9.13 1.98 1.53
N GLY A 57 -9.26 3.29 1.72
CA GLY A 57 -8.98 4.30 0.69
C GLY A 57 -7.53 4.25 0.20
N ALA A 58 -6.56 4.06 1.10
CA ALA A 58 -5.16 3.88 0.74
C ALA A 58 -4.94 2.60 -0.10
N VAL A 59 -5.54 1.49 0.31
CA VAL A 59 -5.46 0.20 -0.43
C VAL A 59 -6.03 0.35 -1.84
N VAL A 60 -7.20 0.98 -1.97
CA VAL A 60 -7.85 1.21 -3.28
C VAL A 60 -6.98 2.13 -4.15
N ALA A 61 -6.42 3.21 -3.59
CA ALA A 61 -5.55 4.13 -4.33
C ALA A 61 -4.28 3.44 -4.84
N VAL A 62 -3.63 2.63 -4.00
CA VAL A 62 -2.46 1.83 -4.37
C VAL A 62 -2.82 0.83 -5.47
N ALA A 63 -3.93 0.11 -5.32
CA ALA A 63 -4.40 -0.85 -6.32
C ALA A 63 -4.68 -0.17 -7.66
N ALA A 64 -5.34 0.98 -7.67
CA ALA A 64 -5.65 1.73 -8.88
C ALA A 64 -4.39 2.25 -9.60
N VAL A 65 -3.43 2.81 -8.85
CA VAL A 65 -2.15 3.25 -9.43
C VAL A 65 -1.39 2.08 -10.01
N LEU A 66 -1.19 0.99 -9.26
CA LEU A 66 -0.44 -0.16 -9.77
C LEU A 66 -1.13 -0.83 -10.96
N ALA A 67 -2.45 -1.01 -10.91
CA ALA A 67 -3.22 -1.62 -12.00
C ALA A 67 -3.18 -0.81 -13.30
N SER A 68 -2.99 0.52 -13.21
CA SER A 68 -2.88 1.41 -14.38
C SER A 68 -1.44 1.53 -14.87
N THR A 69 -0.48 1.76 -13.98
CA THR A 69 0.91 2.04 -14.35
C THR A 69 1.71 0.80 -14.77
N LEU A 70 1.40 -0.38 -14.23
CA LEU A 70 2.12 -1.62 -14.56
C LEU A 70 1.75 -2.18 -15.94
N ARG A 71 0.71 -1.65 -16.60
CA ARG A 71 0.35 -2.02 -17.98
C ARG A 71 1.25 -1.39 -19.03
N ALA A 72 2.08 -0.40 -18.65
CA ALA A 72 3.03 0.23 -19.55
C ALA A 72 4.11 -0.77 -20.01
N ALA A 73 4.62 -0.61 -21.24
CA ALA A 73 5.61 -1.51 -21.82
C ALA A 73 6.92 -1.59 -21.02
N ARG A 74 7.29 -0.52 -20.30
CA ARG A 74 8.45 -0.46 -19.41
C ARG A 74 8.10 0.36 -18.16
N PRO A 75 7.56 -0.26 -17.09
CA PRO A 75 7.22 0.45 -15.87
C PRO A 75 8.48 1.02 -15.19
N SER A 76 8.41 2.28 -14.77
CA SER A 76 9.51 2.99 -14.10
C SER A 76 9.48 2.75 -12.59
N TYR A 77 10.66 2.72 -11.94
CA TYR A 77 10.74 2.68 -10.48
C TYR A 77 10.24 3.96 -9.81
N ALA A 78 10.01 5.04 -10.55
CA ALA A 78 9.30 6.22 -10.05
C ALA A 78 7.88 5.90 -9.56
N ILE A 79 7.28 4.79 -10.04
CA ILE A 79 5.99 4.29 -9.56
C ILE A 79 6.06 4.02 -8.05
N ALA A 80 7.18 3.57 -7.49
CA ALA A 80 7.31 3.34 -6.05
C ALA A 80 7.05 4.62 -5.22
N ALA A 81 7.67 5.74 -5.62
CA ALA A 81 7.45 7.02 -4.97
C ALA A 81 5.99 7.49 -5.16
N LEU A 82 5.44 7.33 -6.37
CA LEU A 82 4.04 7.65 -6.64
C LEU A 82 3.09 6.84 -5.76
N THR A 83 3.33 5.53 -5.59
CA THR A 83 2.53 4.64 -4.74
C THR A 83 2.54 5.10 -3.28
N GLY A 84 3.69 5.57 -2.78
CA GLY A 84 3.78 6.19 -1.46
C GLY A 84 2.93 7.46 -1.32
N VAL A 85 2.96 8.34 -2.32
CA VAL A 85 2.18 9.58 -2.30
C VAL A 85 0.68 9.28 -2.38
N VAL A 86 0.25 8.43 -3.31
CA VAL A 86 -1.18 8.12 -3.48
C VAL A 86 -1.75 7.30 -2.34
N SER A 87 -0.95 6.48 -1.64
CA SER A 87 -1.44 5.77 -0.45
C SER A 87 -1.80 6.75 0.66
N LEU A 88 -0.94 7.76 0.91
CA LEU A 88 -1.21 8.81 1.88
C LEU A 88 -2.42 9.64 1.47
N LEU A 89 -2.49 10.09 0.22
CA LEU A 89 -3.65 10.85 -0.26
C LEU A 89 -4.96 10.04 -0.16
N GLY A 90 -4.92 8.76 -0.55
CA GLY A 90 -6.07 7.85 -0.42
C GLY A 90 -6.51 7.68 1.04
N TYR A 91 -5.55 7.60 1.96
CA TYR A 91 -5.84 7.58 3.39
C TYR A 91 -6.53 8.85 3.88
N LEU A 92 -5.97 10.01 3.55
CA LEU A 92 -6.48 11.30 4.00
C LEU A 92 -7.88 11.58 3.43
N VAL A 93 -8.10 11.28 2.15
CA VAL A 93 -9.41 11.41 1.50
C VAL A 93 -10.44 10.47 2.15
N GLY A 94 -10.07 9.21 2.39
CA GLY A 94 -10.96 8.24 3.04
C GLY A 94 -11.28 8.65 4.48
N LEU A 95 -10.30 9.13 5.23
CA LEU A 95 -10.46 9.57 6.61
C LEU A 95 -11.36 10.81 6.70
N VAL A 96 -11.08 11.85 5.91
CA VAL A 96 -11.87 13.09 5.93
C VAL A 96 -13.28 12.82 5.42
N GLY A 97 -13.42 12.09 4.30
CA GLY A 97 -14.73 11.76 3.73
C GLY A 97 -15.63 10.98 4.69
N SER A 98 -15.08 9.97 5.37
CA SER A 98 -15.83 9.18 6.34
C SER A 98 -16.11 9.94 7.64
N ALA A 99 -15.17 10.76 8.12
CA ALA A 99 -15.39 11.60 9.29
C ALA A 99 -16.56 12.59 9.07
N LEU A 100 -16.58 13.27 7.92
CA LEU A 100 -17.67 14.17 7.54
C LEU A 100 -18.99 13.42 7.40
N PHE A 101 -18.97 12.22 6.83
CA PHE A 101 -20.17 11.39 6.67
C PHE A 101 -20.80 10.98 8.02
N VAL A 102 -19.98 10.77 9.05
CA VAL A 102 -20.43 10.45 10.42
C VAL A 102 -20.79 11.72 11.20
N GLY A 103 -20.70 12.91 10.60
CA GLY A 103 -21.10 14.18 11.20
C GLY A 103 -20.01 14.82 12.07
N VAL A 104 -18.74 14.42 11.90
CA VAL A 104 -17.62 15.08 12.58
C VAL A 104 -17.39 16.46 11.97
N ASP A 105 -17.14 17.45 12.83
CA ASP A 105 -16.78 18.80 12.42
C ASP A 105 -15.58 18.81 11.45
N ALA A 106 -15.67 19.59 10.38
CA ALA A 106 -14.67 19.62 9.32
C ALA A 106 -13.29 20.05 9.83
N ALA A 107 -13.21 21.01 10.76
CA ALA A 107 -11.92 21.45 11.31
C ALA A 107 -11.27 20.32 12.11
N ARG A 108 -12.05 19.52 12.85
CA ARG A 108 -11.55 18.34 13.56
C ARG A 108 -11.09 17.23 12.61
N ALA A 109 -11.84 16.99 11.53
CA ALA A 109 -11.48 16.01 10.52
C ALA A 109 -10.18 16.39 9.80
N LEU A 110 -10.01 17.67 9.42
CA LEU A 110 -8.77 18.16 8.82
C LEU A 110 -7.60 18.15 9.80
N ALA A 111 -7.81 18.52 11.06
CA ALA A 111 -6.77 18.45 12.09
C ALA A 111 -6.29 17.00 12.31
N ALA A 112 -7.21 16.03 12.30
CA ALA A 112 -6.90 14.61 12.38
C ALA A 112 -6.06 14.15 11.18
N ALA A 113 -6.48 14.52 9.97
CA ALA A 113 -5.78 14.21 8.73
C ALA A 113 -4.37 14.81 8.73
N GLY A 114 -4.23 16.08 9.12
CA GLY A 114 -2.95 16.77 9.23
C GLY A 114 -2.03 16.14 10.28
N GLY A 115 -2.57 15.81 11.46
CA GLY A 115 -1.82 15.11 12.51
C GLY A 115 -1.29 13.76 12.03
N PHE A 116 -2.11 12.97 11.33
CA PHE A 116 -1.66 11.71 10.74
C PHE A 116 -0.58 11.92 9.67
N ALA A 117 -0.77 12.90 8.78
CA ALA A 117 0.14 13.15 7.65
C ALA A 117 1.58 13.49 8.09
N VAL A 118 1.75 14.15 9.25
CA VAL A 118 3.06 14.52 9.80
C VAL A 118 3.56 13.51 10.84
N SER A 119 2.78 12.47 11.14
CA SER A 119 3.13 11.45 12.13
C SER A 119 4.06 10.37 11.58
N TRP A 120 4.68 9.62 12.48
CA TRP A 120 5.47 8.44 12.13
C TRP A 120 4.62 7.31 11.51
N PHE A 121 3.32 7.26 11.84
CA PHE A 121 2.37 6.33 11.19
C PHE A 121 2.17 6.69 9.71
N GLY A 122 2.08 7.98 9.39
CA GLY A 122 2.02 8.47 8.01
C GLY A 122 3.29 8.11 7.23
N VAL A 123 4.47 8.33 7.83
CA VAL A 123 5.76 7.93 7.25
C VAL A 123 5.80 6.43 6.97
N LEU A 124 5.39 5.61 7.94
CA LEU A 124 5.36 4.15 7.78
C LEU A 124 4.44 3.72 6.65
N LEU A 125 3.24 4.30 6.54
CA LEU A 125 2.29 4.01 5.47
C LEU A 125 2.88 4.31 4.09
N VAL A 126 3.55 5.45 3.94
CA VAL A 126 4.22 5.87 2.70
C VAL A 126 5.35 4.89 2.35
N VAL A 127 6.19 4.53 3.32
CA VAL A 127 7.32 3.61 3.11
C VAL A 127 6.82 2.21 2.73
N ALA A 128 5.80 1.69 3.42
CA ALA A 128 5.21 0.39 3.11
C ALA A 128 4.64 0.37 1.68
N ALA A 129 3.94 1.43 1.28
CA ALA A 129 3.40 1.57 -0.07
C ALA A 129 4.52 1.68 -1.12
N ALA A 130 5.60 2.40 -0.82
CA ALA A 130 6.75 2.51 -1.72
C ALA A 130 7.47 1.17 -1.91
N ILE A 131 7.66 0.38 -0.84
CA ILE A 131 8.23 -0.97 -0.91
C ILE A 131 7.34 -1.89 -1.76
N ALA A 132 6.03 -1.82 -1.57
CA ALA A 132 5.08 -2.59 -2.36
C ALA A 132 5.11 -2.20 -3.85
N GLY A 133 5.10 -0.91 -4.15
CA GLY A 133 5.19 -0.40 -5.52
C GLY A 133 6.51 -0.77 -6.20
N TRP A 134 7.63 -0.66 -5.49
CA TRP A 134 8.93 -1.10 -5.98
C TRP A 134 8.95 -2.61 -6.28
N SER A 135 8.41 -3.42 -5.37
CA SER A 135 8.31 -4.87 -5.53
C SER A 135 7.44 -5.24 -6.73
N ALA A 136 6.33 -4.53 -6.96
CA ALA A 136 5.46 -4.74 -8.12
C ALA A 136 6.20 -4.47 -9.45
N VAL A 137 6.94 -3.36 -9.52
CA VAL A 137 7.77 -3.03 -10.69
C VAL A 137 8.87 -4.08 -10.88
N ALA A 138 9.51 -4.52 -9.80
CA ALA A 138 10.52 -5.57 -9.86
C ALA A 138 9.92 -6.87 -10.42
N LEU A 139 8.78 -7.34 -9.92
CA LEU A 139 8.13 -8.57 -10.38
C LEU A 139 7.76 -8.56 -11.88
N VAL A 140 7.35 -7.41 -12.41
CA VAL A 140 7.01 -7.26 -13.84
C VAL A 140 8.25 -7.10 -14.71
N ARG A 141 9.30 -6.44 -14.19
CA ARG A 141 10.47 -6.05 -14.98
C ARG A 141 11.60 -7.08 -14.93
N THR A 142 11.79 -7.75 -13.79
CA THR A 142 12.85 -8.76 -13.64
C THR A 142 12.37 -10.08 -14.23
N ARG A 143 13.29 -10.79 -14.87
CA ARG A 143 13.02 -12.14 -15.38
C ARG A 143 13.11 -13.17 -14.27
N ALA A 144 12.41 -12.93 -13.17
CA ALA A 144 12.40 -13.84 -12.04
C ALA A 144 11.66 -15.12 -12.47
N THR A 145 12.41 -16.22 -12.58
CA THR A 145 11.85 -17.55 -12.76
C THR A 145 10.89 -17.83 -11.61
N PRO A 146 9.73 -18.47 -11.85
CA PRO A 146 8.86 -18.90 -10.76
C PRO A 146 9.67 -19.65 -9.70
N PRO A 147 9.50 -19.34 -8.40
CA PRO A 147 10.21 -20.07 -7.35
C PRO A 147 9.82 -21.54 -7.45
N ARG A 148 10.78 -22.40 -7.76
CA ARG A 148 10.60 -23.86 -7.79
C ARG A 148 10.99 -24.42 -6.44
N TRP A 149 10.08 -25.12 -5.81
CA TRP A 149 10.36 -25.78 -4.55
C TRP A 149 11.23 -27.02 -4.75
N ALA A 150 11.94 -27.45 -3.70
CA ALA A 150 12.88 -28.57 -3.82
C ALA A 150 12.20 -29.87 -4.27
N TRP A 151 10.92 -30.05 -3.92
CA TRP A 151 10.09 -31.18 -4.33
C TRP A 151 9.50 -31.05 -5.76
N GLU A 152 9.71 -29.93 -6.44
CA GLU A 152 9.28 -29.71 -7.85
C GLU A 152 10.42 -29.90 -8.85
N ARG A 153 11.59 -30.33 -8.37
CA ARG A 153 12.70 -30.77 -9.20
C ARG A 153 12.55 -32.27 -9.37
N ASP A 154 12.53 -32.73 -10.62
CA ASP A 154 12.63 -34.16 -10.88
C ASP A 154 13.98 -34.63 -10.32
N GLU A 155 13.99 -35.75 -9.58
CA GLU A 155 15.18 -36.22 -8.83
C GLU A 155 16.37 -36.59 -9.74
N ASP A 156 16.18 -36.52 -11.06
CA ASP A 156 17.11 -36.92 -12.12
C ASP A 156 17.90 -35.73 -12.76
N GLU A 157 17.75 -34.49 -12.28
CA GLU A 157 18.45 -33.29 -12.80
C GLU A 157 19.48 -32.69 -11.81
#